data_AF-A0A9N7AIL0-F1
#
_entry.id   AF-A0A9N7AIL0-F1
#
_cell.length_a   1.000
_cell.length_b   1.000
_cell.length_c   1.000
_cell.angle_alpha   90.00
_cell.angle_beta   90.00
_cell.angle_gamma   90.00
#
_symmetry.space_group_name_H-M   'P 1'
#
loop_
_entity.id
_entity.type
_entity.pdbx_description
1 polymer ?
#
loop_
_entity_poly.entity_id
_entity_poly.type
_entity_poly.pdbx_seq_one_letter_code
_entity_poly.pdbx_strand_id
1 'polypeptide(L)'
;MSEQEIDEVEQLRRLGIGFALGGTAFGGLSFVTNASVSGVALVVAGLLVWGVEYRRKRTVGIGLGIGFTGVVGMVSAAVDAGFDPIPLAATLVGFGIADYLLAPAYAKLRGAGEEASEADR
;
A
#
# COMPACT_ATOMS: atom_id res chain seq x y z
N MET A 1 14.45 -10.49 23.33
CA MET A 1 14.44 -10.07 21.90
C MET A 1 14.11 -8.60 21.92
N SER A 2 15.04 -7.73 21.52
CA SER A 2 14.77 -6.30 21.42
C SER A 2 13.70 -6.09 20.37
N GLU A 3 12.57 -5.48 20.74
CA GLU A 3 11.59 -4.95 19.80
C GLU A 3 12.36 -4.07 18.81
N GLN A 4 12.51 -4.51 17.57
CA GLN A 4 12.96 -3.63 16.51
C GLN A 4 11.87 -2.60 16.36
N GLU A 5 12.13 -1.39 16.85
CA GLU A 5 11.30 -0.21 16.65
C GLU A 5 11.00 -0.13 15.15
N ILE A 6 9.74 -0.40 14.80
CA ILE A 6 9.32 -0.44 13.42
C ILE A 6 9.39 1.01 12.95
N ASP A 7 10.31 1.31 12.04
CA ASP A 7 10.38 2.61 11.39
C ASP A 7 9.09 2.81 10.58
N GLU A 8 8.12 3.48 11.22
CA GLU A 8 6.79 3.73 10.67
C GLU A 8 6.86 4.51 9.35
N VAL A 9 7.87 5.35 9.17
CA VAL A 9 8.08 6.15 7.96
C VAL A 9 8.49 5.24 6.80
N GLU A 10 9.42 4.33 7.07
CA GLU A 10 9.83 3.31 6.10
C GLU A 10 8.67 2.35 5.80
N GLN A 11 7.83 2.04 6.79
CA GLN A 11 6.63 1.23 6.61
C GLN A 11 5.63 1.91 5.65
N LEU A 12 5.35 3.20 5.87
CA LEU A 12 4.43 3.98 5.05
C LEU A 12 4.95 4.14 3.62
N ARG A 13 6.25 4.40 3.44
CA ARG A 13 6.89 4.44 2.12
C ARG A 13 6.73 3.12 1.36
N ARG A 14 6.96 2.01 2.05
CA ARG A 14 6.82 0.67 1.45
C ARG A 14 5.38 0.35 1.09
N LEU A 15 4.43 0.77 1.92
CA LEU A 15 3.01 0.67 1.61
C LEU A 15 2.67 1.45 0.34
N GLY A 16 3.14 2.70 0.23
CA GLY A 16 2.98 3.52 -0.97
C GLY A 16 3.58 2.89 -2.22
N ILE A 17 4.78 2.31 -2.12
CA ILE A 17 5.38 1.52 -3.21
C ILE A 17 4.49 0.32 -3.57
N GLY A 18 3.96 -0.38 -2.58
CA GLY A 18 3.03 -1.49 -2.76
C GLY A 18 1.76 -1.08 -3.52
N PHE A 19 1.18 0.08 -3.20
CA PHE A 19 0.03 0.64 -3.92
C PHE A 19 0.36 1.03 -5.35
N ALA A 20 1.50 1.68 -5.59
CA ALA A 20 1.93 2.05 -6.94
C ALA A 20 2.14 0.82 -7.83
N LEU A 21 2.82 -0.21 -7.30
CA LEU A 21 3.02 -1.47 -8.01
C LEU A 21 1.70 -2.23 -8.22
N GLY A 22 0.88 -2.32 -7.17
CA GLY A 22 -0.42 -2.99 -7.21
C GLY A 22 -1.35 -2.33 -8.23
N GLY A 23 -1.49 -1.01 -8.19
CA GLY A 23 -2.33 -0.24 -9.11
C GLY A 23 -1.85 -0.35 -10.56
N THR A 24 -0.53 -0.29 -10.80
CA THR A 24 0.04 -0.48 -12.14
C THR A 24 -0.25 -1.88 -12.68
N ALA A 25 -0.03 -2.91 -11.85
CA ALA A 25 -0.30 -4.29 -12.22
C ALA A 25 -1.80 -4.53 -12.46
N PHE A 26 -2.68 -3.95 -11.62
CA PHE A 26 -4.13 -4.01 -11.80
C PHE A 26 -4.56 -3.36 -13.13
N GLY A 27 -4.03 -2.18 -13.44
CA GLY A 27 -4.29 -1.48 -14.71
C GLY A 27 -3.77 -2.25 -15.92
N GLY A 28 -2.66 -2.98 -15.82
CA GLY A 28 -2.19 -3.86 -16.89
C GLY A 28 -3.06 -5.11 -17.06
N LEU A 29 -3.47 -5.73 -15.95
CA LEU A 29 -4.29 -6.94 -15.94
C LEU A 29 -5.71 -6.70 -16.45
N SER A 30 -6.25 -5.49 -16.32
CA SER A 30 -7.60 -5.15 -16.79
C SER A 30 -7.77 -5.26 -18.32
N PHE A 31 -6.68 -5.22 -19.10
CA PHE A 31 -6.73 -5.41 -20.55
C PHE A 31 -6.91 -6.88 -20.97
N VAL A 32 -6.54 -7.82 -20.09
CA VAL A 32 -6.44 -9.25 -20.42
C VAL A 32 -7.35 -10.13 -19.56
N THR A 33 -7.78 -9.62 -18.41
CA THR A 33 -8.58 -10.36 -17.42
C THR A 33 -9.63 -9.45 -16.79
N ASN A 34 -10.63 -10.05 -16.14
CA ASN A 34 -11.62 -9.29 -15.38
C ASN A 34 -11.07 -8.82 -14.01
N ALA A 35 -11.76 -7.86 -13.40
CA ALA A 35 -11.36 -7.25 -12.13
C ALA A 35 -11.27 -8.27 -10.98
N SER A 36 -12.16 -9.26 -10.94
CA SER A 36 -12.15 -10.30 -9.90
C SER A 36 -10.91 -11.21 -9.98
N VAL A 37 -10.56 -11.70 -11.17
CA VAL A 37 -9.37 -12.54 -11.39
C VAL A 37 -8.10 -11.73 -11.14
N SER A 38 -8.06 -10.49 -11.62
CA SER A 38 -6.94 -9.56 -11.35
C SER A 38 -6.77 -9.32 -9.85
N GLY A 39 -7.87 -9.11 -9.13
CA GLY A 39 -7.87 -8.88 -7.70
C GLY A 39 -7.36 -10.08 -6.90
N VAL A 40 -7.82 -11.30 -7.22
CA VAL A 40 -7.32 -12.54 -6.58
C VAL A 40 -5.82 -12.71 -6.84
N ALA A 41 -5.37 -12.48 -8.08
CA ALA A 41 -3.94 -12.59 -8.43
C ALA A 41 -3.08 -11.62 -7.60
N LEU A 42 -3.55 -10.38 -7.42
CA LEU A 42 -2.87 -9.37 -6.61
C LEU A 42 -2.88 -9.68 -5.12
N VAL A 43 -3.98 -10.24 -4.57
CA VAL A 43 -4.01 -10.71 -3.19
C VAL A 43 -2.96 -11.80 -2.97
N VAL A 44 -2.90 -12.80 -3.86
CA VAL A 44 -1.90 -13.88 -3.77
C VAL A 44 -0.49 -13.32 -3.89
N ALA A 45 -0.24 -12.43 -4.86
CA ALA A 45 1.05 -11.77 -5.02
C ALA A 45 1.44 -10.96 -3.77
N GLY A 46 0.51 -10.21 -3.19
CA GLY A 46 0.71 -9.43 -1.97
C GLY A 46 1.08 -10.31 -0.78
N LEU A 47 0.40 -11.46 -0.60
CA LEU A 47 0.73 -12.44 0.43
C LEU A 47 2.12 -13.06 0.24
N LEU A 48 2.51 -13.37 -1.00
CA LEU A 48 3.83 -13.89 -1.31
C LEU A 48 4.93 -12.87 -1.00
N VAL A 49 4.73 -11.61 -1.43
CA VAL A 49 5.66 -10.51 -1.15
C VAL A 49 5.76 -10.28 0.36
N TRP A 50 4.62 -10.25 1.06
CA TRP A 50 4.59 -10.11 2.52
C TRP A 50 5.34 -11.25 3.22
N GLY A 51 5.15 -12.50 2.79
CA GLY A 51 5.88 -13.65 3.34
C GLY A 51 7.40 -13.53 3.14
N VAL A 52 7.85 -12.96 2.02
CA VAL A 52 9.27 -12.68 1.77
C VAL A 52 9.77 -11.52 2.64
N GLU A 53 9.00 -10.44 2.79
CA GLU A 53 9.34 -9.31 3.68
C GLU A 53 9.51 -9.79 5.12
N TYR A 54 8.56 -10.61 5.59
CA TYR A 54 8.56 -11.18 6.93
C TYR A 54 9.79 -12.07 7.18
N ARG A 55 10.13 -12.96 6.24
CA ARG A 55 11.32 -13.82 6.36
C ARG A 55 12.63 -13.03 6.33
N ARG A 56 12.67 -11.89 5.65
CA ARG A 56 13.87 -11.04 5.54
C ARG A 56 14.04 -10.06 6.70
N LYS A 57 13.18 -10.11 7.74
CA LYS A 57 13.14 -9.11 8.85
C LYS A 57 13.14 -7.68 8.33
N ARG A 58 12.49 -7.46 7.19
CA ARG A 58 12.34 -6.15 6.57
C ARG A 58 11.05 -5.51 7.07
N THR A 59 11.02 -4.18 7.18
CA THR A 59 9.79 -3.42 7.45
C THR A 59 8.72 -3.84 6.43
N VAL A 60 7.56 -4.28 6.94
CA VAL A 60 6.47 -4.86 6.14
C VAL A 60 5.64 -3.74 5.52
N GLY A 61 5.43 -3.75 4.20
CA GLY A 61 4.58 -2.72 3.60
C GLY A 61 4.27 -2.92 2.13
N ILE A 62 5.23 -3.40 1.34
CA ILE A 62 5.00 -3.57 -0.11
C ILE A 62 3.95 -4.64 -0.36
N GLY A 63 4.05 -5.78 0.34
CA GLY A 63 3.09 -6.87 0.21
C GLY A 63 1.68 -6.46 0.61
N LEU A 64 1.54 -5.63 1.64
CA LEU A 64 0.25 -5.09 2.10
C LEU A 64 -0.38 -4.16 1.05
N GLY A 65 0.39 -3.24 0.46
CA GLY A 65 -0.13 -2.33 -0.56
C GLY A 65 -0.58 -3.05 -1.82
N ILE A 66 0.17 -4.06 -2.26
CA ILE A 66 -0.21 -4.91 -3.40
C ILE A 66 -1.49 -5.70 -3.07
N GLY A 67 -1.53 -6.34 -1.90
CA GLY A 67 -2.68 -7.14 -1.47
C GLY A 67 -3.95 -6.32 -1.34
N PHE A 68 -3.87 -5.12 -0.74
CA PHE A 68 -5.01 -4.20 -0.61
C PHE A 68 -5.54 -3.74 -1.97
N THR A 69 -4.65 -3.44 -2.92
CA THR A 69 -5.05 -3.13 -4.30
C THR A 69 -5.90 -4.27 -4.89
N GLY A 70 -5.50 -5.53 -4.63
CA GLY A 70 -6.27 -6.70 -5.05
C GLY A 70 -7.67 -6.76 -4.42
N VAL A 71 -7.79 -6.48 -3.12
CA VAL A 71 -9.07 -6.41 -2.41
C VAL A 71 -9.98 -5.33 -3.00
N VAL A 72 -9.44 -4.12 -3.24
CA VAL A 72 -10.20 -3.02 -3.86
C VAL A 72 -10.73 -3.43 -5.23
N GLY A 73 -9.90 -4.08 -6.05
CA GLY A 73 -10.33 -4.60 -7.35
C GLY A 73 -11.48 -5.61 -7.24
N MET A 74 -11.42 -6.53 -6.27
CA MET A 74 -12.48 -7.51 -6.03
C MET A 74 -13.77 -6.87 -5.52
N VAL A 75 -13.68 -5.92 -4.58
CA VAL A 75 -14.84 -5.21 -4.04
C VAL A 75 -15.53 -4.41 -5.13
N SER A 76 -14.77 -3.66 -5.94
CA SER A 76 -15.32 -2.90 -7.06
C SER A 76 -16.10 -3.78 -8.03
N ALA A 77 -15.63 -5.01 -8.27
CA ALA A 77 -16.31 -5.99 -9.11
C ALA A 77 -17.54 -6.60 -8.43
N ALA A 78 -17.48 -6.86 -7.11
CA ALA A 78 -18.54 -7.52 -6.37
C ALA A 78 -19.78 -6.62 -6.15
N VAL A 79 -19.57 -5.32 -5.97
CA VAL A 79 -20.67 -4.36 -5.77
C VAL A 79 -21.13 -3.68 -7.06
N ASP A 80 -20.62 -4.13 -8.22
CA ASP A 80 -20.84 -3.51 -9.53
C ASP A 80 -20.76 -1.98 -9.47
N ALA A 81 -19.70 -1.48 -8.83
CA ALA A 81 -19.59 -0.07 -8.47
C ALA A 81 -19.50 0.88 -9.68
N GLY A 82 -19.50 0.34 -10.91
CA GLY A 82 -19.42 1.11 -12.16
C GLY A 82 -18.08 1.81 -12.38
N PHE A 83 -17.06 1.56 -11.54
CA PHE A 83 -15.73 2.10 -11.74
C PHE A 83 -15.04 1.39 -12.91
N ASP A 84 -14.64 2.19 -13.90
CA ASP A 84 -13.74 1.74 -14.93
C ASP A 84 -12.39 1.30 -14.28
N PRO A 85 -11.87 0.10 -14.59
CA PRO A 85 -10.62 -0.40 -14.02
C PRO A 85 -9.42 0.54 -14.18
N ILE A 86 -9.38 1.33 -15.26
CA ILE A 86 -8.24 2.21 -15.57
C ILE A 86 -8.18 3.43 -14.61
N PRO A 87 -9.25 4.22 -14.44
CA PRO A 87 -9.31 5.26 -13.41
C PRO A 87 -9.06 4.74 -11.98
N LEU A 88 -9.57 3.54 -11.66
CA LEU A 88 -9.35 2.92 -10.35
C LEU A 88 -7.85 2.60 -10.14
N ALA A 89 -7.21 2.01 -11.15
CA ALA A 89 -5.78 1.76 -11.15
C ALA A 89 -4.97 3.05 -10.98
N ALA A 90 -5.29 4.09 -11.77
CA ALA A 90 -4.62 5.38 -11.69
C ALA A 90 -4.77 6.05 -10.31
N THR A 91 -5.95 5.92 -9.69
CA THR A 91 -6.21 6.43 -8.34
C THR A 91 -5.36 5.71 -7.30
N LEU A 92 -5.26 4.38 -7.38
CA LEU A 92 -4.41 3.58 -6.47
C LEU A 92 -2.92 3.91 -6.64
N VAL A 93 -2.47 4.13 -7.88
CA VAL A 93 -1.11 4.60 -8.16
C VAL A 93 -0.88 5.99 -7.56
N GLY A 94 -1.83 6.91 -7.77
CA GLY A 94 -1.78 8.26 -7.21
C GLY A 94 -1.70 8.26 -5.68
N PHE A 95 -2.51 7.43 -5.02
CA PHE A 95 -2.45 7.21 -3.58
C PHE A 95 -1.08 6.69 -3.15
N GLY A 96 -0.55 5.69 -3.85
CA GLY A 96 0.77 5.13 -3.54
C GLY A 96 1.90 6.16 -3.64
N ILE A 97 1.86 7.01 -4.66
CA ILE A 97 2.82 8.11 -4.83
C ILE A 97 2.66 9.15 -3.72
N ALA A 98 1.41 9.54 -3.41
CA ALA A 98 1.12 10.49 -2.35
C ALA A 98 1.64 9.99 -0.99
N ASP A 99 1.33 8.75 -0.62
CA ASP A 99 1.80 8.14 0.62
C ASP A 99 3.32 8.06 0.68
N TYR A 100 3.98 7.68 -0.42
CA TYR A 100 5.45 7.64 -0.48
C TYR A 100 6.09 9.02 -0.26
N LEU A 101 5.53 10.07 -0.86
CA LEU A 101 6.02 11.44 -0.74
C LEU A 101 5.68 12.08 0.61
N LEU A 102 4.52 11.75 1.18
CA LEU A 102 4.03 12.31 2.44
C LEU A 102 4.59 11.61 3.67
N ALA A 103 5.04 10.36 3.57
CA ALA A 103 5.69 9.63 4.66
C ALA A 103 6.77 10.44 5.41
N PRO A 104 7.76 11.08 4.74
CA PRO A 104 8.75 11.91 5.43
C PRO A 104 8.17 13.21 6.02
N ALA A 105 7.05 13.72 5.49
CA ALA A 105 6.36 14.87 6.09
C ALA A 105 5.65 14.46 7.39
N TYR A 106 5.10 13.24 7.42
CA TYR A 106 4.49 12.66 8.62
C TYR A 106 5.50 12.52 9.76
N ALA A 107 6.72 12.08 9.44
CA ALA A 107 7.84 12.00 10.40
C ALA A 107 8.15 13.35 11.06
N LYS A 108 8.17 14.43 10.26
CA LYS A 108 8.46 15.79 10.75
C LYS A 108 7.35 16.35 11.62
N LEU A 109 6.09 16.11 11.25
CA LEU A 109 4.93 16.56 12.04
C LEU A 109 4.84 15.83 13.38
N ARG A 110 5.17 14.54 13.41
CA ARG A 110 5.21 13.76 14.65
C ARG A 110 6.30 14.25 15.59
N GLY A 111 7.53 14.46 15.09
CA GLY A 111 8.63 15.01 15.90
C GLY A 111 8.30 16.38 16.48
N ALA A 112 7.70 17.28 15.69
CA ALA A 112 7.27 18.59 16.17
C ALA A 112 6.15 18.52 17.24
N GLY A 113 5.26 17.53 17.15
CA GLY A 113 4.23 17.29 18.15
C GLY A 113 4.77 16.71 19.46
N GLU A 114 5.76 15.83 19.38
CA GLU A 114 6.45 15.26 20.55
C GLU A 114 7.27 16.34 21.28
N GLU A 115 7.99 17.20 20.55
CA GLU A 115 8.72 18.35 21.11
C GLU A 115 7.78 19.38 21.78
N ALA A 116 6.62 19.66 21.16
CA ALA A 116 5.62 20.55 21.73
C ALA A 116 4.99 19.97 23.02
N SER A 117 4.78 18.65 23.07
CA SER A 117 4.24 17.97 24.25
C SER A 117 5.25 17.87 25.41
N GLU A 118 6.55 17.84 25.14
CA GLU A 118 7.60 17.91 26.17
C GLU A 118 7.81 19.34 26.69
N ALA A 119 7.61 20.37 25.86
CA ALA A 119 7.71 21.77 26.28
C ALA A 119 6.58 22.23 27.21
N ASP A 120 5.43 21.55 27.19
CA ASP A 120 4.25 21.83 28.02
C ASP A 120 4.20 21.01 29.33
N ARG A 121 5.22 20.17 29.61
CA ARG A 121 5.38 19.40 30.87
C ARG A 121 6.38 20.04 31.82
#